data_AF-A0A434GRD1-F1
#
_entry.id   AF-A0A434GRD1-F1
#
_cell.length_a   1.000
_cell.length_b   1.000
_cell.length_c   1.000
_cell.angle_alpha   90.00
_cell.angle_beta   90.00
_cell.angle_gamma   90.00
#
_symmetry.space_group_name_H-M   'P 1'
#
loop_
_entity.id
_entity.type
_entity.pdbx_description
1 polymer ?
#
loop_
_entity_poly.entity_id
_entity_poly.type
_entity_poly.pdbx_seq_one_letter_code
_entity_poly.pdbx_strand_id
1 'polypeptide(L)'
;KPDWQTIAVRVVAVEALGAENVLIGQIAGQATGTADAHPAGGDKPLEIAARLSRYFTAPVGSIVELYIDPLPMHLFDPETELVIARPSLMRAAQ
;
A
#
# COMPACT_ATOMS: atom_id res chain seq x y z
N LYS A 1 -15.95 -13.90 5.69
CA LYS A 1 -15.02 -13.21 6.64
C LYS A 1 -14.19 -12.27 5.78
N PRO A 2 -13.82 -11.04 6.20
CA PRO A 2 -13.03 -10.19 5.33
C PRO A 2 -11.68 -10.87 5.03
N ASP A 3 -11.33 -11.03 3.76
CA ASP A 3 -10.07 -11.64 3.32
C ASP A 3 -8.92 -10.63 3.39
N TRP A 4 -8.81 -9.95 4.54
CA TRP A 4 -7.78 -8.94 4.76
C TRP A 4 -6.39 -9.56 4.69
N GLN A 5 -5.53 -8.97 3.87
CA GLN A 5 -4.13 -9.35 3.73
C GLN A 5 -3.29 -8.54 4.70
N THR A 6 -2.24 -9.15 5.25
CA THR A 6 -1.28 -8.43 6.10
C THR A 6 -0.10 -7.93 5.29
N ILE A 7 0.42 -6.77 5.68
CA ILE A 7 1.66 -6.22 5.13
C ILE A 7 2.51 -5.62 6.24
N ALA A 8 3.77 -6.05 6.31
CA ALA A 8 4.75 -5.53 7.25
C ALA A 8 5.37 -4.26 6.67
N VAL A 9 5.31 -3.16 7.43
CA VAL A 9 5.72 -1.84 6.96
C VAL A 9 6.69 -1.22 7.96
N ARG A 10 7.85 -0.79 7.47
CA ARG A 10 8.77 0.06 8.24
C ARG A 10 8.26 1.49 8.26
N VAL A 11 8.03 2.04 9.44
CA VAL A 11 7.56 3.42 9.61
C VAL A 11 8.68 4.40 9.24
N VAL A 12 8.41 5.28 8.27
CA VAL A 12 9.32 6.37 7.87
C VAL A 12 8.85 7.69 8.48
N ALA A 13 7.55 7.96 8.44
CA ALA A 13 6.95 9.13 9.07
C ALA A 13 5.53 8.84 9.53
N VAL A 14 5.07 9.63 10.50
CA VAL A 14 3.66 9.69 10.90
C VAL A 14 3.25 11.15 10.95
N GLU A 15 2.34 11.54 10.07
CA GLU A 15 1.80 12.90 9.99
C GLU A 15 0.48 12.96 10.75
N ALA A 16 0.43 13.75 11.81
CA ALA A 16 -0.77 13.94 12.61
C ALA A 16 -1.58 15.14 12.08
N LEU A 17 -2.65 14.87 11.34
CA LEU A 17 -3.46 15.89 10.65
C LEU A 17 -4.74 16.28 11.44
N GLY A 18 -4.83 15.87 12.70
CA GLY A 18 -5.95 16.14 13.61
C GLY A 18 -7.13 15.18 13.45
N ALA A 19 -7.71 15.08 12.25
CA ALA A 19 -8.84 14.17 12.00
C ALA A 19 -8.40 12.71 11.84
N GLU A 20 -7.19 12.51 11.31
CA GLU A 20 -6.56 11.23 10.99
C GLU A 20 -5.03 11.36 11.12
N ASN A 21 -4.35 10.22 11.09
CA ASN A 21 -2.90 10.17 10.96
C ASN A 21 -2.54 9.51 9.63
N VAL A 22 -1.57 10.07 8.92
CA VAL A 22 -1.02 9.46 7.70
C VAL A 22 0.31 8.81 8.05
N LEU A 23 0.37 7.49 7.94
CA LEU A 23 1.63 6.75 8.05
C LEU A 23 2.28 6.72 6.67
N ILE A 24 3.53 7.15 6.61
CA ILE A 24 4.43 6.90 5.48
C ILE A 24 5.33 5.76 5.87
N GLY A 25 5.39 4.72 5.04
CA GLY A 25 6.17 3.55 5.36
C GLY A 25 6.74 2.82 4.16
N GLN A 26 7.74 1.99 4.42
CA GLN A 26 8.45 1.21 3.42
C GLN A 26 8.11 -0.26 3.57
N ILE A 27 7.78 -0.91 2.46
CA ILE A 27 7.58 -2.36 2.41
C ILE A 27 8.91 -2.98 1.94
N ALA A 28 9.40 -3.99 2.65
CA ALA A 28 10.61 -4.69 2.24
C ALA A 28 10.31 -5.59 1.03
N GLY A 29 10.84 -5.21 -0.15
CA GLY A 29 11.10 -6.13 -1.27
C GLY A 29 10.28 -5.93 -2.56
N GLN A 30 10.76 -5.06 -3.44
CA GLN A 30 10.85 -5.35 -4.89
C GLN A 30 12.14 -4.73 -5.46
N ALA A 31 13.27 -5.36 -5.18
CA ALA A 31 14.36 -5.42 -6.16
C ALA A 31 14.00 -6.52 -7.17
N THR A 32 12.92 -6.33 -7.93
CA THR A 32 12.67 -7.15 -9.11
C THR A 32 13.51 -6.56 -10.22
N GLY A 33 14.66 -7.18 -10.45
CA GLY A 33 15.37 -7.03 -11.70
C GLY A 33 14.50 -7.55 -12.85
N THR A 34 13.66 -6.67 -13.39
CA THR A 34 13.16 -6.72 -14.75
C THR A 34 13.45 -5.35 -15.36
N ALA A 35 13.97 -5.33 -16.58
CA ALA A 35 14.60 -4.19 -17.24
C ALA A 35 13.63 -3.05 -17.62
N ASP A 36 12.45 -3.02 -17.02
CA ASP A 36 11.30 -2.22 -17.43
C ASP A 36 10.86 -1.31 -16.26
N ALA A 37 11.85 -0.81 -15.50
CA ALA A 37 11.60 0.08 -14.38
C ALA A 37 10.84 1.33 -14.84
N HIS A 38 9.68 1.57 -14.21
CA HIS A 38 9.05 2.88 -14.16
C HIS A 38 10.13 3.95 -13.86
N PRO A 39 10.10 5.16 -14.46
CA PRO A 39 11.21 6.14 -14.40
C PRO A 39 11.61 6.62 -13.00
N ALA A 40 10.94 6.16 -11.94
CA ALA A 40 11.39 6.23 -10.56
C ALA A 40 12.32 5.06 -10.15
N GLY A 41 13.02 4.44 -11.12
CA GLY A 41 13.89 3.28 -10.95
C GLY A 41 15.17 3.56 -10.17
N GLY A 42 15.21 3.08 -8.93
CA GLY A 42 16.42 2.84 -8.15
C GLY A 42 16.17 1.70 -7.16
N ASP A 43 17.21 1.22 -6.48
CA ASP A 43 17.18 0.27 -5.33
C ASP A 43 16.37 0.79 -4.13
N LYS A 44 15.53 1.81 -4.31
CA LYS A 44 14.78 2.45 -3.25
C LYS A 44 13.61 1.53 -2.85
N PRO A 45 13.46 1.22 -1.55
CA PRO A 45 12.30 0.48 -1.07
C PRO A 45 11.00 1.23 -1.44
N LEU A 46 9.99 0.46 -1.86
CA LEU A 46 8.66 0.98 -2.19
C LEU A 46 8.06 1.69 -0.97
N GLU A 47 7.72 2.97 -1.15
CA GLU A 47 7.04 3.80 -0.15
C GLU A 47 5.53 3.74 -0.36
N ILE A 48 4.78 3.56 0.74
CA ILE A 48 3.33 3.59 0.79
C ILE A 48 2.84 4.64 1.79
N ALA A 49 1.67 5.19 1.51
CA ALA A 49 0.94 6.06 2.43
C ALA A 49 -0.36 5.38 2.87
N ALA A 50 -0.57 5.31 4.19
CA ALA A 50 -1.77 4.73 4.79
C ALA A 50 -2.46 5.75 5.69
N ARG A 51 -3.75 5.99 5.44
CA ARG A 51 -4.60 6.85 6.29
C ARG A 51 -5.18 6.00 7.40
N LEU A 52 -4.91 6.40 8.64
CA LEU A 52 -5.23 5.65 9.84
C LEU A 52 -6.01 6.55 10.82
N SER A 53 -6.66 5.92 11.80
CA SER A 53 -7.33 6.65 12.88
C SER A 53 -6.40 7.66 13.54
N ARG A 54 -6.94 8.80 14.00
CA ARG A 54 -6.18 9.81 14.77
C ARG A 54 -5.51 9.27 16.03
N TYR A 55 -5.98 8.12 16.53
CA TYR A 55 -5.44 7.46 17.72
C TYR A 55 -4.30 6.49 17.39
N PHE A 56 -4.03 6.23 16.11
CA PHE A 56 -2.91 5.38 15.72
C PHE A 56 -1.59 6.09 15.98
N THR A 57 -0.66 5.41 16.67
CA THR A 57 0.69 5.91 16.89
C THR A 57 1.69 4.82 16.61
N ALA A 58 2.79 5.15 15.91
CA ALA A 58 3.89 4.24 15.70
C ALA A 58 5.23 5.01 15.74
N PRO A 59 6.26 4.49 16.43
CA PRO A 59 7.59 5.08 16.39
C PRO A 59 8.20 5.01 14.98
N VAL A 60 8.85 6.09 14.54
CA VAL A 60 9.66 6.04 13.31
C VAL A 60 10.74 4.96 13.44
N GLY A 61 10.94 4.19 12.38
CA GLY A 61 11.87 3.07 12.32
C GLY A 61 11.31 1.72 12.80
N SER A 62 10.15 1.71 13.48
CA SER A 62 9.50 0.45 13.87
C SER A 62 8.91 -0.29 12.67
N ILE A 63 8.64 -1.59 12.84
CA ILE A 63 7.83 -2.38 11.92
C ILE A 63 6.41 -2.47 12.48
N VAL A 64 5.42 -2.18 11.64
CA VAL A 64 4.00 -2.35 11.96
C VAL A 64 3.35 -3.28 10.95
N GLU A 65 2.39 -4.09 11.40
CA GLU A 65 1.53 -4.87 10.51
C GLU A 65 0.27 -4.07 10.18
N LEU A 66 0.05 -3.82 8.88
CA LEU A 66 -1.20 -3.25 8.39
C LEU A 66 -2.06 -4.35 7.78
N TYR A 67 -3.36 -4.27 8.01
CA TYR A 67 -4.35 -5.14 7.38
C TYR A 67 -5.01 -4.37 6.24
N ILE A 68 -4.90 -4.88 5.02
CA ILE A 68 -5.45 -4.28 3.81
C ILE A 68 -6.61 -5.12 3.27
N ASP A 69 -7.65 -4.46 2.77
CA ASP A 69 -8.65 -5.11 1.95
C ASP A 69 -8.17 -5.10 0.48
N PRO A 70 -7.87 -6.26 -0.12
CA PRO A 70 -7.45 -6.30 -1.52
C PRO A 70 -8.62 -6.10 -2.49
N LEU A 71 -9.87 -6.24 -2.02
CA LEU A 71 -11.06 -6.17 -2.85
C LEU A 71 -11.19 -4.86 -3.64
N PRO A 72 -10.91 -3.65 -3.10
CA PRO A 72 -10.94 -2.40 -3.87
C PRO A 72 -9.67 -2.08 -4.68
N MET A 73 -8.60 -2.91 -4.64
CA MET A 73 -7.34 -2.56 -5.32
C MET A 73 -7.46 -2.59 -6.85
N HIS A 74 -6.73 -1.69 -7.51
CA HIS A 74 -6.60 -1.68 -8.97
C HIS A 74 -5.32 -2.39 -9.39
N LEU A 75 -5.42 -3.22 -10.42
CA LEU A 75 -4.27 -3.82 -11.10
C LEU A 75 -4.10 -3.08 -12.42
N PHE A 76 -2.85 -2.72 -12.74
CA PHE A 76 -2.49 -2.05 -13.97
C PHE A 76 -1.69 -3.01 -14.85
N ASP A 77 -1.97 -3.00 -16.15
CA ASP A 77 -1.18 -3.69 -17.14
C ASP A 77 0.13 -2.92 -17.39
N PRO A 78 1.31 -3.56 -17.30
CA PRO A 78 2.59 -2.86 -17.40
C PRO A 78 2.92 -2.35 -18.81
N GLU A 79 2.34 -2.92 -19.88
CA GLU A 79 2.60 -2.49 -21.25
C GLU A 79 1.68 -1.34 -21.68
N THR A 80 0.41 -1.42 -21.27
CA THR A 80 -0.62 -0.44 -21.68
C THR A 80 -0.88 0.65 -20.66
N GLU A 81 -0.41 0.46 -19.42
CA GLU A 81 -0.67 1.33 -18.25
C GLU A 81 -2.16 1.46 -17.90
N LEU A 82 -3.02 0.62 -18.49
CA LEU A 82 -4.46 0.64 -18.28
C LEU A 82 -4.87 -0.25 -17.09
N VAL A 83 -5.97 0.13 -16.45
CA VAL A 83 -6.58 -0.67 -15.38
C VAL A 83 -7.14 -1.97 -15.97
N ILE A 84 -6.76 -3.09 -15.37
CA ILE A 84 -7.36 -4.40 -15.66
C ILE A 84 -8.79 -4.41 -15.09
N ALA A 85 -9.77 -4.67 -15.96
CA ALA A 85 -11.18 -4.67 -15.59
C ALA A 85 -11.47 -5.70 -14.48
N ARG A 86 -12.22 -5.28 -13.47
CA ARG A 86 -12.66 -6.14 -12.36
C ARG A 86 -14.18 -6.21 -12.29
N PRO A 87 -14.77 -7.34 -11.86
CA PRO A 87 -16.19 -7.41 -11.55
C PRO A 87 -16.57 -6.34 -10.53
N SER A 88 -17.72 -5.68 -10.72
CA SER A 88 -18.19 -4.63 -9.81
C SER A 88 -18.34 -5.17 -8.38
N LEU A 89 -17.88 -4.42 -7.38
CA LEU A 89 -18.03 -4.79 -5.98
C LEU A 89 -19.51 -4.96 -5.56
N MET A 90 -20.44 -4.23 -6.20
CA MET A 90 -21.89 -4.37 -5.98
C MET A 90 -22.43 -5.75 -6.38
N ARG A 91 -21.78 -6.48 -7.28
CA ARG A 91 -22.17 -7.85 -7.68
C ARG A 91 -21.53 -8.94 -6.83
N ALA A 92 -20.43 -8.66 -6.13
CA ALA A 92 -19.71 -9.65 -5.33
C ALA A 92 -20.35 -9.88 -3.94
N ALA A 93 -21.30 -9.04 -3.54
CA ALA A 93 -22.00 -9.11 -2.25
C ALA A 93 -23.40 -9.76 -2.32
N GLN A 94 -23.76 -10.38 -3.46
CA GLN A 94 -24.96 -11.21 -3.65
C GLN A 94 -24.57 -12.69 -3.72
#